data_AF-A0A965PHH7-F1
#
_entry.id   AF-A0A965PHH7-F1
#
_cell.length_a   1.000
_cell.length_b   1.000
_cell.length_c   1.000
_cell.angle_alpha   90.00
_cell.angle_beta   90.00
_cell.angle_gamma   90.00
#
_symmetry.space_group_name_H-M   'P 1'
#
loop_
_entity.id
_entity.type
_entity.pdbx_description
1 polymer ?
#
loop_
_entity_poly.entity_id
_entity_poly.type
_entity_poly.pdbx_seq_one_letter_code
_entity_poly.pdbx_strand_id
1 'polypeptide(L)'
;MIKEVKTINGIDYVTDYRTLNQAQEERINVMRDLCGQAIRSAGIDEITQQNASLGIYSNDRCEAIKSYISACRNEYLRCKALILSAQTNDEADAVQFLAPPVPEGL
;
A
#
# COMPACT_ATOMS: atom_id res chain seq x y z
N MET A 1 12.65 5.06 6.41
CA MET A 1 13.55 4.13 7.13
C MET A 1 14.81 4.84 7.59
N ILE A 2 14.84 5.25 8.87
CA ILE A 2 16.05 5.73 9.53
C ILE A 2 16.67 4.50 10.21
N LYS A 3 17.41 3.71 9.45
CA LYS A 3 18.27 2.64 9.98
C LYS A 3 19.71 3.13 9.86
N GLU A 4 20.46 3.13 10.96
CA GLU A 4 21.89 3.43 10.91
C GLU A 4 22.63 2.14 10.56
N VAL A 5 23.50 2.21 9.56
CA VAL A 5 24.37 1.10 9.18
C VAL A 5 25.80 1.45 9.60
N LYS A 6 26.39 0.60 10.42
CA LYS A 6 27.78 0.72 10.87
C LYS A 6 28.56 -0.53 10.45
N THR A 7 29.59 -0.35 9.64
CA THR A 7 30.48 -1.45 9.23
C THR A 7 31.70 -1.53 10.14
N ILE A 8 31.95 -2.69 10.75
CA ILE A 8 33.15 -2.96 11.57
C ILE A 8 33.79 -4.24 11.06
N ASN A 9 35.06 -4.20 10.66
CA ASN A 9 35.80 -5.35 10.09
C ASN A 9 35.07 -6.05 8.93
N GLY A 10 34.33 -5.29 8.11
CA GLY A 10 33.56 -5.82 6.98
C GLY A 10 32.20 -6.43 7.35
N ILE A 11 31.77 -6.31 8.62
CA ILE A 11 30.44 -6.74 9.09
C ILE A 11 29.55 -5.51 9.25
N ASP A 12 28.38 -5.53 8.63
CA ASP A 12 27.38 -4.46 8.75
C ASP A 12 26.47 -4.70 9.96
N TYR A 13 26.41 -3.69 10.84
CA TYR A 13 25.50 -3.63 11.96
C TYR A 13 24.41 -2.62 11.63
N VAL A 14 23.16 -3.09 11.56
CA VAL A 14 21.99 -2.25 11.32
C VAL A 14 21.31 -1.97 12.64
N THR A 15 21.22 -0.69 13.02
CA THR A 15 20.45 -0.24 14.19
C THR A 15 19.20 0.47 13.74
N ASP A 16 18.04 -0.05 14.14
CA ASP A 16 16.75 0.62 13.96
C ASP A 16 16.35 1.29 15.27
N TYR A 17 16.27 2.63 15.25
CA TYR A 17 15.93 3.43 16.41
C TYR A 17 14.42 3.60 16.62
N ARG A 18 13.60 3.08 15.70
CA ARG A 18 12.14 3.16 15.82
C ARG A 18 11.67 2.19 16.90
N THR A 19 10.71 2.65 17.70
CA THR A 19 9.85 1.74 18.47
C THR A 19 8.98 0.92 17.51
N LEU A 20 8.46 -0.23 17.97
CA LEU A 20 7.55 -1.05 17.16
C LEU A 20 6.35 -0.24 16.65
N ASN A 21 5.74 0.59 17.50
CA ASN A 21 4.62 1.45 17.11
C ASN A 21 5.01 2.42 15.98
N GLN A 22 6.20 3.03 16.06
CA GLN A 22 6.68 3.93 15.00
C GLN A 22 6.92 3.18 13.69
N ALA A 23 7.50 1.98 13.74
CA ALA A 23 7.69 1.14 12.56
C ALA A 23 6.34 0.75 11.93
N GLN A 24 5.36 0.36 12.76
CA GLN A 24 4.01 0.04 12.31
C GLN A 24 3.30 1.25 11.69
N GLU A 25 3.35 2.42 12.32
CA GLU A 25 2.74 3.64 11.80
C GLU A 25 3.37 4.09 10.47
N GLU A 26 4.70 4.15 10.41
CA GLU A 26 5.44 4.46 9.17
C GLU A 26 4.99 3.50 8.06
N ARG A 27 4.98 2.20 8.36
CA ARG A 27 4.66 1.18 7.37
C ARG A 27 3.22 1.24 6.89
N ILE A 28 2.25 1.49 7.78
CA ILE A 28 0.83 1.70 7.42
C ILE A 28 0.68 2.90 6.49
N ASN A 29 1.42 3.99 6.74
CA ASN A 29 1.39 5.16 5.86
C ASN A 29 1.92 4.81 4.47
N VAL A 30 3.03 4.09 4.38
CA VAL A 30 3.55 3.64 3.07
C VAL A 30 2.54 2.72 2.36
N MET A 31 1.85 1.82 3.06
CA MET A 31 0.81 0.98 2.42
C MET A 31 -0.37 1.78 1.90
N ARG A 32 -0.76 2.85 2.61
CA ARG A 32 -1.79 3.78 2.13
C ARG A 32 -1.35 4.48 0.85
N ASP A 33 -0.11 4.94 0.81
CA ASP A 33 0.46 5.62 -0.36
C ASP A 33 0.56 4.69 -1.56
N LEU A 34 1.01 3.44 -1.36
CA LEU A 34 1.08 2.43 -2.43
C LEU A 34 -0.31 2.07 -2.96
N CYS A 35 -1.33 1.94 -2.09
CA CYS A 35 -2.72 1.75 -2.51
C CYS A 35 -3.20 2.90 -3.40
N GLY A 36 -2.95 4.15 -3.00
CA GLY A 36 -3.30 5.32 -3.81
C GLY A 36 -2.54 5.38 -5.13
N GLN A 37 -1.25 5.02 -5.12
CA GLN A 37 -0.43 4.94 -6.33
C GLN A 37 -0.92 3.88 -7.30
N ALA A 38 -1.30 2.69 -6.83
CA ALA A 38 -1.86 1.64 -7.69
C ALA A 38 -3.13 2.10 -8.40
N ILE A 39 -4.05 2.72 -7.67
CA ILE A 39 -5.29 3.29 -8.23
C ILE A 39 -4.98 4.35 -9.29
N ARG A 40 -4.11 5.32 -9.00
CA ARG A 40 -3.73 6.37 -9.97
C ARG A 40 -2.99 5.83 -11.19
N SER A 41 -2.12 4.84 -11.00
CA SER A 41 -1.33 4.23 -12.08
C SER A 41 -2.21 3.43 -13.05
N ALA A 42 -3.38 2.98 -12.60
CA ALA A 42 -4.42 2.40 -13.45
C ALA A 42 -5.27 3.45 -14.19
N GLY A 43 -4.91 4.74 -14.16
CA GLY A 43 -5.67 5.81 -14.81
C GLY A 43 -6.92 6.28 -14.04
N ILE A 44 -7.08 5.85 -12.78
CA ILE A 44 -8.25 6.15 -11.96
C ILE A 44 -7.96 7.34 -11.04
N ASP A 45 -7.93 8.54 -11.62
CA ASP A 45 -7.81 9.80 -10.87
C ASP A 45 -9.11 10.16 -10.13
N GLU A 46 -9.08 11.23 -9.32
CA GLU A 46 -10.24 11.66 -8.51
C GLU A 46 -11.48 11.93 -9.37
N ILE A 47 -11.29 12.54 -10.54
CA ILE A 47 -12.37 12.83 -11.50
C ILE A 47 -12.96 11.52 -12.03
N THR A 48 -12.12 10.54 -12.37
CA THR A 48 -12.55 9.22 -12.84
C THR A 48 -13.32 8.46 -11.76
N GLN A 49 -12.88 8.53 -10.50
CA GLN A 49 -13.60 7.95 -9.35
C GLN A 49 -14.97 8.59 -9.15
N GLN A 50 -15.03 9.93 -9.22
CA GLN A 50 -16.28 10.67 -9.09
C GLN A 50 -17.24 10.33 -10.24
N ASN A 51 -16.75 10.32 -11.48
CA ASN A 51 -17.55 10.01 -12.67
C ASN A 51 -18.11 8.58 -12.62
N ALA A 52 -17.32 7.60 -12.20
CA ALA A 52 -17.78 6.23 -12.01
C ALA A 52 -18.83 6.12 -10.90
N SER A 53 -18.69 6.90 -9.82
CA SER A 53 -19.66 6.95 -8.72
C SER A 53 -20.98 7.61 -9.12
N LEU A 54 -20.93 8.57 -10.04
CA LEU A 54 -22.10 9.25 -10.61
C LEU A 54 -22.73 8.49 -11.79
N GLY A 55 -22.14 7.39 -12.25
CA GLY A 55 -22.64 6.62 -13.39
C GLY A 55 -22.48 7.33 -14.74
N ILE A 56 -21.48 8.21 -14.88
CA ILE A 56 -21.23 8.97 -16.13
C ILE A 56 -20.69 8.06 -17.24
N TYR A 57 -19.97 7.00 -16.89
CA TYR A 57 -19.49 6.00 -17.84
C TYR A 57 -20.50 4.86 -18.03
N SER A 58 -20.24 3.96 -18.98
CA SER A 58 -21.01 2.72 -19.10
C SER A 58 -21.01 1.93 -17.78
N ASN A 59 -22.07 1.17 -17.53
CA ASN A 59 -22.18 0.35 -16.32
C ASN A 59 -20.96 -0.56 -16.14
N ASP A 60 -20.54 -1.25 -17.20
CA ASP A 60 -19.39 -2.16 -17.14
C ASP A 60 -18.09 -1.43 -16.73
N ARG A 61 -17.87 -0.22 -17.24
CA ARG A 61 -16.70 0.60 -16.85
C ARG A 61 -16.81 1.10 -15.42
N CYS A 62 -17.99 1.55 -15.00
CA CYS A 62 -18.23 1.97 -13.62
C CYS A 62 -17.98 0.83 -12.63
N GLU A 63 -18.47 -0.38 -12.94
CA GLU A 63 -18.21 -1.58 -12.12
C GLU A 63 -16.72 -1.94 -12.12
N ALA A 64 -16.05 -1.95 -13.27
CA ALA A 64 -14.61 -2.25 -13.34
C ALA A 64 -13.77 -1.30 -12.45
N ILE A 65 -14.04 0.01 -12.52
CA ILE A 65 -13.38 1.02 -11.67
C ILE A 65 -13.65 0.75 -10.19
N LYS A 66 -14.92 0.57 -9.80
CA LYS A 66 -15.31 0.34 -8.39
C LYS A 66 -14.72 -0.97 -7.85
N SER A 67 -14.70 -2.02 -8.66
CA SER A 67 -14.10 -3.31 -8.30
C SER A 67 -12.59 -3.19 -8.10
N TYR A 68 -11.88 -2.49 -8.98
CA TYR A 68 -10.43 -2.31 -8.85
C TYR A 68 -10.06 -1.48 -7.60
N ILE A 69 -10.78 -0.38 -7.34
CA ILE A 69 -10.61 0.41 -6.11
C ILE A 69 -10.85 -0.45 -4.87
N SER A 70 -11.90 -1.27 -4.89
CA SER A 70 -12.24 -2.17 -3.79
C SER A 70 -11.16 -3.23 -3.56
N ALA A 71 -10.60 -3.81 -4.63
CA ALA A 71 -9.49 -4.76 -4.55
C ALA A 71 -8.24 -4.12 -3.93
N CYS A 72 -7.87 -2.91 -4.37
CA CYS A 72 -6.73 -2.17 -3.81
C CYS A 72 -6.93 -1.86 -2.32
N ARG A 73 -8.15 -1.46 -1.94
CA ARG A 73 -8.50 -1.18 -0.53
C ARG A 73 -8.43 -2.44 0.33
N ASN A 74 -8.91 -3.57 -0.17
CA ASN A 74 -8.85 -4.84 0.55
C ASN A 74 -7.40 -5.28 0.77
N GLU A 75 -6.54 -5.10 -0.22
CA GLU A 75 -5.12 -5.38 -0.07
C GLU A 75 -4.45 -4.46 0.96
N TYR A 76 -4.78 -3.17 0.97
CA TYR A 76 -4.32 -2.24 2.01
C TYR A 76 -4.75 -2.70 3.41
N LEU A 77 -6.01 -3.16 3.56
CA LEU A 77 -6.51 -3.66 4.85
C LEU A 77 -5.80 -4.94 5.29
N ARG A 78 -5.52 -5.86 4.36
CA ARG A 78 -4.68 -7.05 4.62
C ARG A 78 -3.31 -6.63 5.14
N CYS A 79 -2.64 -5.71 4.44
CA CYS A 79 -1.34 -5.20 4.85
C CYS A 79 -1.39 -4.55 6.24
N LYS A 80 -2.39 -3.69 6.49
CA LYS A 80 -2.58 -3.04 7.78
C LYS A 80 -2.76 -4.06 8.91
N ALA A 81 -3.55 -5.12 8.69
CA ALA A 81 -3.73 -6.17 9.68
C ALA A 81 -2.41 -6.89 10.01
N LEU A 82 -1.62 -7.24 8.99
CA LEU A 82 -0.31 -7.88 9.18
C LEU A 82 0.67 -6.98 9.93
N ILE A 83 0.74 -5.70 9.56
CA ILE A 83 1.61 -4.72 10.20
C ILE A 83 1.25 -4.59 11.69
N LEU A 84 -0.04 -4.45 12.01
CA LEU A 84 -0.48 -4.33 13.40
C LEU A 84 -0.26 -5.60 14.22
N SER A 85 -0.18 -6.76 13.57
CA SER A 85 0.14 -8.04 14.23
C SER A 85 1.65 -8.30 14.39
N ALA A 86 2.50 -7.54 13.71
CA ALA A 86 3.96 -7.70 13.75
C ALA A 86 4.49 -7.48 15.17
N GLN A 87 5.41 -8.36 15.58
CA GLN A 87 6.08 -8.31 16.89
C GLN A 87 7.46 -7.64 16.81
N THR A 88 7.98 -7.44 15.60
CA THR A 88 9.27 -6.78 15.37
C THR A 88 9.18 -5.73 14.26
N ASN A 89 10.14 -4.80 14.25
CA ASN A 89 10.21 -3.78 13.19
C ASN A 89 10.44 -4.42 11.83
N ASP A 90 11.26 -5.47 11.75
CA ASP A 90 11.55 -6.16 10.49
C ASP A 90 10.32 -6.92 9.98
N GLU A 91 9.51 -7.52 10.85
CA GLU A 91 8.22 -8.12 10.46
C GLU A 91 7.25 -7.07 9.90
N ALA A 92 7.17 -5.90 10.53
CA ALA A 92 6.37 -4.79 10.01
C ALA A 92 6.89 -4.34 8.64
N ASP A 93 8.19 -4.07 8.51
CA ASP A 93 8.84 -3.62 7.28
C ASP A 93 8.74 -4.65 6.14
N ALA A 94 8.70 -5.95 6.46
CA ALA A 94 8.61 -7.03 5.49
C ALA A 94 7.25 -7.16 4.82
N VAL A 95 6.19 -6.54 5.36
CA VAL A 95 4.89 -6.54 4.70
C VAL A 95 5.01 -5.83 3.36
N GLN A 96 4.50 -6.45 2.30
CA GLN A 96 4.48 -5.89 0.95
C GLN A 96 3.05 -5.68 0.48
N PHE A 97 2.82 -4.55 -0.20
CA PHE A 97 1.57 -4.28 -0.90
C PHE A 97 1.60 -4.97 -2.26
N LEU A 98 0.65 -5.87 -2.50
CA LEU A 98 0.51 -6.59 -3.76
C LEU A 98 -0.60 -5.93 -4.59
N ALA A 99 -0.21 -4.98 -5.45
CA ALA A 99 -1.18 -4.29 -6.30
C ALA A 99 -2.02 -5.32 -7.09
N PRO A 100 -3.36 -5.24 -7.03
CA PRO A 100 -4.21 -6.09 -7.83
C PRO A 100 -3.93 -5.88 -9.33
N PRO A 101 -4.13 -6.92 -10.17
CA PRO A 101 -4.02 -6.75 -11.62
C PRO A 101 -5.04 -5.73 -12.10
N VAL A 102 -4.60 -4.81 -12.97
CA VAL A 102 -5.49 -3.84 -13.61
C VAL A 102 -6.41 -4.61 -14.57
N PRO A 103 -7.75 -4.49 -14.44
CA PRO A 103 -8.69 -5.11 -15.37
C PRO A 103 -8.42 -4.67 -16.81
N GLU A 104 -8.64 -5.58 -17.76
CA GLU A 104 -8.56 -5.24 -19.19
C GLU A 104 -9.63 -4.21 -19.56
N GLY A 105 -9.24 -3.17 -20.31
CA GLY A 105 -10.15 -2.13 -20.77
C GLY A 105 -10.46 -1.03 -19.74
N LEU A 106 -9.71 -0.98 -18.63
CA LEU A 106 -9.73 0.13 -17.69
C LEU A 106 -8.93 1.34 -18.21
#